data_AF-A0A2A6BRL2-F1
#
_entry.id   AF-A0A2A6BRL2-F1
#
_cell.length_a   1.000
_cell.length_b   1.000
_cell.length_c   1.000
_cell.angle_alpha   90.00
_cell.angle_beta   90.00
_cell.angle_gamma   90.00
#
_symmetry.space_group_name_H-M   'P 1'
#
loop_
_entity.id
_entity.type
_entity.pdbx_description
1 polymer ?
#
loop_
_entity_poly.entity_id
_entity_poly.type
_entity_poly.pdbx_seq_one_letter_code
_entity_poly.pdbx_strand_id
1 'polypeptide(L)'
;MPRDEWDSINPGNYKYFPTVELVKAGKAEKTQKPAASSRLLFCQYSYCHGQTDKECNELCKVMINKGPGSELRIEMIVLDPQPVHDVDACFRGCLVDCGSSLCDIECTSLCAHHFSFKNRKEYEAEFNDFIRRINTFKP
;
A
#
# COMPACT_ATOMS: atom_id res chain seq x y z
N MET A 1 -11.43 7.32 -5.44
CA MET A 1 -11.23 6.29 -6.49
C MET A 1 -12.59 5.77 -6.92
N PRO A 2 -12.99 5.89 -8.19
CA PRO A 2 -14.20 5.24 -8.70
C PRO A 2 -14.05 3.71 -8.62
N ARG A 3 -15.16 2.99 -8.48
CA ARG A 3 -15.22 1.66 -7.82
C ARG A 3 -15.46 0.50 -8.78
N ASP A 4 -15.73 0.82 -10.02
CA ASP A 4 -16.09 -0.02 -11.15
C ASP A 4 -14.81 -0.62 -11.79
N GLU A 5 -13.67 0.03 -11.51
CA GLU A 5 -12.34 -0.26 -12.05
C GLU A 5 -11.61 -1.41 -11.32
N TRP A 6 -12.11 -1.84 -10.16
CA TRP A 6 -11.55 -2.97 -9.41
C TRP A 6 -11.95 -4.32 -10.01
N ASP A 7 -13.15 -4.41 -10.59
CA ASP A 7 -13.69 -5.63 -11.16
C ASP A 7 -13.08 -5.95 -12.55
N SER A 8 -12.38 -5.00 -13.17
CA SER A 8 -11.62 -5.21 -14.42
C SER A 8 -10.24 -5.87 -14.22
N ILE A 9 -9.78 -6.01 -12.97
CA ILE A 9 -8.51 -6.68 -12.67
C ILE A 9 -8.76 -8.16 -12.37
N ASN A 10 -8.18 -9.06 -13.18
CA ASN A 10 -8.24 -10.49 -12.94
C ASN A 10 -7.33 -10.89 -11.74
N PRO A 11 -7.89 -11.36 -10.61
CA PRO A 11 -7.09 -11.73 -9.44
C PRO A 11 -6.17 -12.93 -9.68
N GLY A 12 -6.49 -13.80 -10.65
CA GLY A 12 -5.66 -14.96 -11.00
C GLY A 12 -4.32 -14.62 -11.66
N ASN A 13 -4.09 -13.35 -12.00
CA ASN A 13 -2.82 -12.87 -12.56
C ASN A 13 -1.77 -12.58 -11.47
N TYR A 14 -2.15 -12.61 -10.20
CA TYR A 14 -1.28 -12.26 -9.07
C TYR A 14 -1.04 -13.49 -8.21
N LYS A 15 0.23 -13.86 -8.04
CA LYS A 15 0.64 -15.05 -7.31
C LYS A 15 1.04 -14.75 -5.86
N TYR A 16 1.64 -13.57 -5.63
CA TYR A 16 2.19 -13.16 -4.36
C TYR A 16 1.34 -12.08 -3.68
N PHE A 17 0.71 -11.21 -4.48
CA PHE A 17 -0.14 -10.12 -4.01
C PHE A 17 -1.60 -10.58 -3.82
N PRO A 18 -2.15 -10.53 -2.59
CA PRO A 18 -3.50 -11.03 -2.26
C PRO A 18 -4.59 -10.07 -2.75
N THR A 19 -4.77 -10.05 -4.08
CA THR A 19 -5.66 -9.13 -4.79
C THR A 19 -7.11 -9.32 -4.39
N VAL A 20 -7.54 -10.57 -4.15
CA VAL A 20 -8.92 -10.89 -3.76
C VAL A 20 -9.25 -10.28 -2.40
N GLU A 21 -8.32 -10.40 -1.45
CA GLU A 21 -8.44 -9.87 -0.09
C GLU A 21 -8.50 -8.34 -0.11
N LEU A 22 -7.66 -7.69 -0.92
CA LEU A 22 -7.69 -6.23 -1.05
C LEU A 22 -9.01 -5.75 -1.66
N VAL A 23 -9.47 -6.40 -2.74
CA VAL A 23 -10.75 -6.08 -3.39
C VAL A 23 -11.91 -6.25 -2.40
N LYS A 24 -11.91 -7.32 -1.61
CA LYS A 24 -12.91 -7.55 -0.55
C LYS A 24 -12.86 -6.46 0.51
N ALA A 25 -11.67 -6.10 1.00
CA ALA A 25 -11.50 -5.06 1.99
C ALA A 25 -11.99 -3.69 1.47
N GLY A 26 -11.60 -3.31 0.25
CA GLY A 26 -12.09 -2.08 -0.40
C GLY A 26 -13.60 -2.08 -0.67
N LYS A 27 -14.22 -3.25 -0.91
CA LYS A 27 -15.68 -3.40 -1.01
C LYS A 27 -16.38 -3.26 0.36
N ALA A 28 -15.81 -3.78 1.44
CA ALA A 28 -16.35 -3.63 2.78
C ALA A 28 -16.35 -2.15 3.24
N GLU A 29 -15.29 -1.39 2.90
CA GLU A 29 -15.20 0.06 3.13
C GLU A 29 -16.31 0.88 2.47
N LYS A 30 -17.03 0.34 1.45
CA LYS A 30 -18.20 1.03 0.87
C LYS A 30 -19.29 1.33 1.91
N THR A 31 -19.32 0.58 3.01
CA THR A 31 -20.40 0.63 4.00
C THR A 31 -20.06 1.48 5.23
N GLN A 32 -18.78 1.82 5.50
CA GLN A 32 -18.35 2.58 6.68
C GLN A 32 -17.10 3.44 6.39
N LYS A 33 -17.15 4.74 6.75
CA LYS A 33 -16.08 5.79 6.72
C LYS A 33 -14.90 5.57 5.72
N PRO A 34 -14.90 6.24 4.54
CA PRO A 34 -14.08 5.82 3.40
C PRO A 34 -12.59 6.24 3.41
N ALA A 35 -12.20 7.41 3.92
CA ALA A 35 -10.86 7.95 3.64
C ALA A 35 -9.73 7.38 4.51
N ALA A 36 -9.93 7.25 5.83
CA ALA A 36 -8.91 6.72 6.74
C ALA A 36 -8.66 5.22 6.50
N SER A 37 -9.71 4.49 6.12
CA SER A 37 -9.68 3.05 5.87
C SER A 37 -8.85 2.73 4.62
N SER A 38 -9.06 3.44 3.50
CA SER A 38 -8.29 3.19 2.28
C SER A 38 -6.80 3.47 2.45
N ARG A 39 -6.43 4.44 3.30
CA ARG A 39 -5.02 4.73 3.65
C ARG A 39 -4.42 3.65 4.54
N LEU A 40 -5.21 3.11 5.47
CA LEU A 40 -4.81 1.97 6.28
C LEU A 40 -4.51 0.76 5.39
N LEU A 41 -5.44 0.41 4.49
CA LEU A 41 -5.23 -0.67 3.53
C LEU A 41 -3.99 -0.43 2.67
N PHE A 42 -3.83 0.79 2.14
CA PHE A 42 -2.65 1.10 1.33
C PHE A 42 -1.35 0.87 2.11
N CYS A 43 -1.26 1.31 3.37
CA CYS A 43 -0.10 1.04 4.22
C CYS A 43 0.11 -0.46 4.45
N GLN A 44 -0.96 -1.18 4.83
CA GLN A 44 -0.89 -2.61 5.15
C GLN A 44 -0.41 -3.45 3.96
N TYR A 45 -0.89 -3.15 2.77
CA TYR A 45 -0.47 -3.88 1.57
C TYR A 45 0.90 -3.39 1.09
N SER A 46 1.25 -2.13 1.28
CA SER A 46 2.57 -1.61 0.89
C SER A 46 3.73 -2.13 1.74
N TYR A 47 3.54 -2.30 3.05
CA TYR A 47 4.64 -2.57 3.99
C TYR A 47 4.47 -3.90 4.75
N CYS A 48 3.22 -4.32 4.99
CA CYS A 48 2.91 -5.55 5.75
C CYS A 48 2.51 -6.72 4.85
N HIS A 49 2.54 -6.54 3.53
CA HIS A 49 2.09 -7.52 2.52
C HIS A 49 0.63 -7.99 2.71
N GLY A 50 -0.22 -7.16 3.34
CA GLY A 50 -1.59 -7.52 3.68
C GLY A 50 -1.70 -8.55 4.82
N GLN A 51 -0.60 -8.83 5.53
CA GLN A 51 -0.64 -9.73 6.68
C GLN A 51 -1.38 -9.11 7.87
N THR A 52 -2.03 -9.96 8.66
CA THR A 52 -2.73 -9.55 9.88
C THR A 52 -1.80 -9.43 11.09
N ASP A 53 -0.50 -9.23 10.85
CA ASP A 53 0.47 -9.04 11.93
C ASP A 53 0.06 -7.83 12.78
N LYS A 54 -0.04 -8.04 14.10
CA LYS A 54 -0.59 -7.02 14.99
C LYS A 54 0.33 -5.80 15.04
N GLU A 55 1.64 -6.01 15.06
CA GLU A 55 2.62 -4.94 15.19
C GLU A 55 2.62 -4.06 13.94
N CYS A 56 2.76 -4.64 12.75
CA CYS A 56 2.74 -3.89 11.49
C CYS A 56 1.42 -3.13 11.28
N ASN A 57 0.30 -3.73 11.65
CA ASN A 57 -1.01 -3.10 11.55
C ASN A 57 -1.18 -1.90 12.48
N GLU A 58 -0.67 -1.98 13.72
CA GLU A 58 -0.70 -0.82 14.63
C GLU A 58 0.23 0.29 14.14
N LEU A 59 1.41 -0.03 13.61
CA LEU A 59 2.30 0.97 13.00
C LEU A 59 1.61 1.70 11.84
N CYS A 60 0.92 0.98 10.96
CA CYS A 60 0.13 1.59 9.89
C CYS A 60 -0.97 2.52 10.42
N LYS A 61 -1.70 2.13 11.48
CA LYS A 61 -2.71 2.99 12.11
C LYS A 61 -2.11 4.28 12.68
N VAL A 62 -0.96 4.17 13.35
CA VAL A 62 -0.27 5.34 13.91
C VAL A 62 0.19 6.26 12.78
N MET A 63 0.80 5.71 11.74
CA MET A 63 1.31 6.47 10.60
C MET A 63 0.21 7.26 9.88
N ILE A 64 -0.93 6.65 9.55
CA ILE A 64 -2.00 7.34 8.79
C ILE A 64 -2.68 8.46 9.58
N ASN A 65 -2.63 8.41 10.91
CA ASN A 65 -3.19 9.45 11.78
C ASN A 65 -2.28 10.69 11.88
N LYS A 66 -1.04 10.63 11.38
CA LYS A 66 -0.05 11.71 11.47
C LYS A 66 -0.07 12.72 10.29
N GLY A 67 -0.74 12.42 9.19
CA GLY A 67 -0.84 13.31 8.03
C GLY A 67 -1.55 12.65 6.84
N PRO A 68 -1.80 13.33 5.71
CA PRO A 68 -2.61 12.85 4.57
C PRO A 68 -1.81 12.16 3.41
N GLY A 69 -0.50 11.93 3.54
CA GLY A 69 0.46 11.87 2.43
C GLY A 69 0.43 10.73 1.36
N SER A 70 -0.59 9.87 1.30
CA SER A 70 -0.55 8.69 0.41
C SER A 70 -0.76 8.98 -1.09
N GLU A 71 -1.26 10.16 -1.47
CA GLU A 71 -1.61 10.46 -2.87
C GLU A 71 -0.36 10.59 -3.77
N LEU A 72 0.68 11.28 -3.30
CA LEU A 72 1.93 11.47 -4.05
C LEU A 72 2.64 10.14 -4.34
N ARG A 73 2.62 9.19 -3.39
CA ARG A 73 3.28 7.89 -3.57
C ARG A 73 2.56 7.01 -4.59
N ILE A 74 1.24 7.15 -4.71
CA ILE A 74 0.46 6.48 -5.76
C ILE A 74 0.87 7.00 -7.15
N GLU A 75 1.02 8.31 -7.32
CA GLU A 75 1.48 8.91 -8.58
C GLU A 75 2.88 8.41 -8.96
N MET A 76 3.79 8.32 -7.98
CA MET A 76 5.13 7.77 -8.21
C MET A 76 5.09 6.32 -8.68
N ILE A 77 4.26 5.46 -8.06
CA ILE A 77 4.10 4.06 -8.48
C ILE A 77 3.55 3.96 -9.91
N VAL A 78 2.62 4.85 -10.28
CA VAL A 78 2.05 4.88 -11.64
C VAL A 78 3.12 5.20 -12.68
N LEU A 79 4.01 6.15 -12.38
CA LEU A 79 5.08 6.58 -13.28
C LEU A 79 6.22 5.55 -13.37
N ASP A 80 6.59 4.93 -12.25
CA ASP A 80 7.68 3.96 -12.18
C ASP A 80 7.33 2.80 -11.23
N PRO A 81 6.71 1.72 -11.75
CA PRO A 81 6.17 0.63 -10.93
C PRO A 81 7.25 -0.37 -10.46
N GLN A 82 8.49 0.06 -10.32
CA GLN A 82 9.58 -0.85 -9.92
C GLN A 82 9.55 -1.12 -8.42
N PRO A 83 9.92 -2.34 -8.00
CA PRO A 83 10.19 -2.66 -6.61
C PRO A 83 11.17 -1.67 -5.97
N VAL A 84 10.97 -1.35 -4.69
CA VAL A 84 11.90 -0.50 -3.93
C VAL A 84 13.24 -1.21 -3.77
N HIS A 85 14.31 -0.53 -4.16
CA HIS A 85 15.63 -1.13 -4.31
C HIS A 85 16.29 -1.41 -2.96
N ASP A 86 16.15 -0.50 -1.99
CA ASP A 86 16.74 -0.59 -0.66
C ASP A 86 15.85 -0.01 0.45
N VAL A 87 16.31 -0.19 1.69
CA VAL A 87 15.60 0.24 2.90
C VAL A 87 15.47 1.77 2.95
N ASP A 88 16.48 2.51 2.48
CA ASP A 88 16.46 3.98 2.50
C ASP A 88 15.42 4.54 1.52
N ALA A 89 15.28 3.91 0.34
CA ALA A 89 14.24 4.23 -0.63
C ALA A 89 12.84 3.92 -0.08
N CYS A 90 12.69 2.78 0.61
CA CYS A 90 11.46 2.47 1.32
C CYS A 90 11.15 3.55 2.37
N PHE A 91 12.13 3.92 3.18
CA PHE A 91 11.95 4.91 4.25
C PHE A 91 11.48 6.26 3.69
N ARG A 92 12.13 6.76 2.63
CA ARG A 92 11.70 7.98 1.94
C ARG A 92 10.28 7.88 1.40
N GLY A 93 9.92 6.76 0.78
CA GLY A 93 8.55 6.50 0.32
C GLY A 93 7.53 6.49 1.45
N CYS A 94 7.88 5.92 2.61
CA CYS A 94 7.02 5.90 3.78
C CYS A 94 6.80 7.30 4.38
N LEU A 95 7.84 8.14 4.42
CA LEU A 95 7.67 9.54 4.84
C LEU A 95 6.72 10.31 3.92
N VAL A 96 6.76 10.03 2.61
CA VAL A 96 5.77 10.56 1.66
C VAL A 96 4.37 10.07 2.04
N ASP A 97 4.17 8.76 2.25
CA ASP A 97 2.86 8.19 2.62
C ASP A 97 2.28 8.77 3.91
N CYS A 98 3.14 9.01 4.89
CA CYS A 98 2.79 9.66 6.14
C CYS A 98 2.39 11.12 5.92
N GLY A 99 3.10 11.85 5.05
CA GLY A 99 2.91 13.28 4.81
C GLY A 99 3.44 14.16 5.96
N SER A 100 4.32 13.61 6.81
CA SER A 100 4.91 14.29 7.96
C SER A 100 6.27 13.67 8.30
N SER A 101 7.22 14.49 8.75
CA SER A 101 8.50 14.02 9.30
C SER A 101 8.37 13.37 10.68
N LEU A 102 7.18 13.37 11.29
CA LEU A 102 6.95 12.74 12.59
C LEU A 102 6.80 11.21 12.53
N CYS A 103 6.98 10.61 11.35
CA CYS A 103 6.83 9.18 11.10
C CYS A 103 8.14 8.39 11.06
N ASP A 104 9.28 8.99 11.41
CA ASP A 104 10.60 8.35 11.28
C ASP A 104 10.66 6.98 11.98
N ILE A 105 10.10 6.88 13.19
CA ILE A 105 10.11 5.63 13.97
C ILE A 105 9.24 4.57 13.28
N GLU A 106 8.00 4.92 12.92
CA GLU A 106 7.10 3.96 12.28
C GLU A 106 7.62 3.54 10.90
N CYS A 107 8.16 4.47 10.12
CA CYS A 107 8.71 4.18 8.80
C CYS A 107 9.96 3.31 8.86
N THR A 108 10.82 3.50 9.87
CA THR A 108 11.97 2.61 10.09
C THR A 108 11.49 1.18 10.35
N SER A 109 10.54 1.00 11.27
CA SER A 109 10.01 -0.32 11.61
C SER A 109 9.24 -0.98 10.46
N LEU A 110 8.39 -0.22 9.75
CA LEU A 110 7.63 -0.70 8.60
C LEU A 110 8.56 -1.14 7.47
N CYS A 111 9.62 -0.38 7.17
CA CYS A 111 10.57 -0.76 6.13
C CYS A 111 11.45 -1.95 6.52
N ALA A 112 11.85 -2.06 7.78
CA ALA A 112 12.55 -3.26 8.25
C ALA A 112 11.67 -4.51 8.15
N HIS A 113 10.40 -4.41 8.55
CA HIS A 113 9.42 -5.48 8.42
C HIS A 113 9.20 -5.86 6.95
N HIS A 114 8.97 -4.86 6.09
CA HIS A 114 8.78 -5.04 4.66
C HIS A 114 9.96 -5.76 3.98
N PHE A 115 11.19 -5.41 4.34
CA PHE A 115 12.40 -6.04 3.81
C PHE A 115 12.68 -7.44 4.40
N SER A 116 11.99 -7.84 5.46
CA SER A 116 12.11 -9.18 6.04
C SER A 116 11.43 -10.27 5.19
N PHE A 117 10.49 -9.89 4.31
CA PHE A 117 9.79 -10.84 3.45
C PHE A 117 10.67 -11.36 2.31
N LYS A 118 10.76 -12.68 2.19
CA LYS A 118 11.59 -13.35 1.15
C LYS A 118 11.12 -13.04 -0.27
N ASN A 119 9.82 -12.94 -0.49
CA ASN A 119 9.17 -12.69 -1.79
C ASN A 119 8.84 -11.20 -2.00
N ARG A 120 9.53 -10.29 -1.30
CA ARG A 120 9.20 -8.85 -1.30
C ARG A 120 9.25 -8.23 -2.69
N LYS A 121 10.24 -8.58 -3.51
CA LYS A 121 10.35 -8.00 -4.86
C LYS A 121 9.22 -8.46 -5.77
N GLU A 122 8.85 -9.74 -5.71
CA GLU A 122 7.76 -10.31 -6.49
C GLU A 122 6.41 -9.75 -6.04
N TYR A 123 6.21 -9.63 -4.72
CA TYR A 123 5.03 -9.00 -4.14
C TYR A 123 4.90 -7.54 -4.58
N GLU A 124 5.97 -6.74 -4.46
CA GLU A 124 5.95 -5.32 -4.84
C GLU A 124 5.69 -5.12 -6.32
N ALA A 125 6.30 -5.93 -7.19
CA ALA A 125 6.07 -5.85 -8.62
C ALA A 125 4.57 -6.06 -8.94
N GLU A 126 3.96 -7.05 -8.29
CA GLU A 126 2.53 -7.34 -8.42
C GLU A 126 1.66 -6.23 -7.82
N PHE A 127 1.98 -5.74 -6.62
CA PHE A 127 1.27 -4.62 -6.00
C PHE A 127 1.35 -3.33 -6.84
N ASN A 128 2.53 -2.99 -7.35
CA ASN A 128 2.74 -1.81 -8.17
C ASN A 128 2.01 -1.92 -9.51
N ASP A 129 2.03 -3.09 -10.16
CA ASP A 129 1.23 -3.33 -11.37
C ASP A 129 -0.27 -3.16 -11.08
N PHE A 130 -0.73 -3.68 -9.96
CA PHE A 130 -2.11 -3.53 -9.51
C PHE A 130 -2.49 -2.04 -9.33
N ILE A 131 -1.70 -1.29 -8.55
CA ILE A 131 -1.91 0.14 -8.30
C ILE A 131 -1.87 0.94 -9.62
N ARG A 132 -0.91 0.63 -10.51
CA ARG A 132 -0.83 1.28 -11.82
C ARG A 132 -2.11 1.06 -12.61
N ARG A 133 -2.56 -0.19 -12.76
CA ARG A 133 -3.77 -0.53 -13.53
C ARG A 133 -5.01 0.19 -13.00
N ILE A 134 -5.28 0.14 -11.69
CA ILE A 134 -6.45 0.84 -11.12
C ILE A 134 -6.38 2.37 -11.28
N ASN A 135 -5.20 2.96 -11.44
CA ASN A 135 -5.08 4.40 -11.61
C ASN A 135 -5.11 4.84 -13.08
N THR A 136 -4.73 3.96 -14.01
CA THR A 136 -4.87 4.22 -15.46
C THR A 136 -6.33 4.25 -15.92
N PHE A 137 -7.27 3.71 -15.15
CA PHE A 137 -8.71 3.75 -15.45
C PHE A 137 -9.43 4.99 -14.91
N LYS A 138 -8.74 5.88 -14.19
CA LYS A 138 -9.30 7.18 -13.79
C LYS A 138 -9.41 8.08 -15.05
N PRO A 139 -10.62 8.53 -15.44
CA PRO A 139 -10.80 9.47 -16.55
C PRO A 139 -10.20 10.85 -16.27
#